data_AF-G1P3F2-F1
#
_entry.id   AF-G1P3F2-F1
#
_cell.length_a   1.000
_cell.length_b   1.000
_cell.length_c   1.000
_cell.angle_alpha   90.00
_cell.angle_beta   90.00
_cell.angle_gamma   90.00
#
_symmetry.space_group_name_H-M   'P 1'
#
loop_
_entity.id
_entity.type
_entity.pdbx_description
1 polymer ?
#
loop_
_entity_poly.entity_id
_entity_poly.type
_entity_poly.pdbx_seq_one_letter_code
_entity_poly.pdbx_strand_id
1 'polypeptide(L)'
;MFRRQRSIPLRGSAAALCNNLSVLHLPVCNLTHFGVVHGPSAQLLSVAPEGVPLAQRQLHAKEGAGVSSPLITQVHWCALPFRVLLVLTSHRGIQMYESDGSVMVYWHALDSRDASPVQAMFARGIASCGHFICVGMWSGRVLVFDIPAKGPNIVLSEELAGHPTSVTDIASEPAQEQDCMADVVTADDSGLLCVWRSGPEFKLLTRIPGFGVPCTSVQLWKGIAAAGYGNGQVRLYETSTGALHVQINAHARAICALDLAPELLSAAEDTFVHIWKLSKRTESGCTEVEHCHGECVPDTQVCGARFCDPSGSSFAVTGYDLAEILRFSSE
;
A
#
# COMPACT_ATOMS: atom_id res chain seq x y z
N MET A 1 -9.32 -7.98 21.82
CA MET A 1 -9.48 -6.52 21.91
C MET A 1 -8.10 -5.90 21.91
N PHE A 2 -7.85 -4.92 21.04
CA PHE A 2 -6.54 -4.28 20.95
C PHE A 2 -6.36 -3.24 22.05
N ARG A 3 -5.12 -3.08 22.53
CA ARG A 3 -4.73 -2.07 23.52
C ARG A 3 -3.55 -1.26 23.02
N ARG A 4 -3.56 0.05 23.32
CA ARG A 4 -2.47 0.96 22.96
C ARG A 4 -1.17 0.54 23.64
N GLN A 5 -0.13 0.41 22.85
CA GLN A 5 1.24 0.12 23.26
C GLN A 5 2.08 1.40 23.25
N ARG A 6 3.35 1.28 23.66
CA ARG A 6 4.31 2.38 23.54
C ARG A 6 4.43 2.82 22.07
N SER A 7 4.27 4.13 21.86
CA SER A 7 4.44 4.75 20.54
C SER A 7 5.91 4.82 20.13
N ILE A 8 6.15 4.92 18.83
CA ILE A 8 7.48 5.05 18.25
C ILE A 8 7.66 6.50 17.79
N PRO A 9 8.60 7.27 18.37
CA PRO A 9 8.81 8.65 17.97
C PRO A 9 9.34 8.76 16.54
N LEU A 10 8.82 9.73 15.79
CA LEU A 10 9.31 10.15 14.48
C LEU A 10 10.07 11.47 14.60
N ARG A 11 10.98 11.75 13.66
CA ARG A 11 11.66 13.06 13.55
C ARG A 11 10.76 14.16 12.97
N GLY A 12 9.62 13.78 12.41
CA GLY A 12 8.65 14.66 11.78
C GLY A 12 7.36 13.90 11.50
N SER A 13 6.26 14.64 11.35
CA SER A 13 4.93 14.07 11.11
C SER A 13 4.83 13.27 9.80
N ALA A 14 3.93 12.29 9.73
CA ALA A 14 3.53 11.75 8.45
C ALA A 14 2.94 12.84 7.55
N ALA A 15 3.25 12.80 6.25
CA ALA A 15 2.58 13.61 5.24
C ALA A 15 1.13 13.13 5.05
N ALA A 16 0.24 14.07 4.68
CA ALA A 16 -1.17 13.80 4.37
C ALA A 16 -1.32 13.07 3.02
N LEU A 17 -0.87 11.82 2.98
CA LEU A 17 -0.92 10.90 1.85
C LEU A 17 -1.67 9.65 2.30
N CYS A 18 -2.45 9.05 1.38
CA CYS A 18 -3.04 7.74 1.61
C CYS A 18 -1.93 6.67 1.67
N ASN A 19 -2.18 5.60 2.42
CA ASN A 19 -1.26 4.48 2.62
C ASN A 19 0.12 4.90 3.16
N ASN A 20 0.18 5.99 3.95
CA ASN A 20 1.45 6.52 4.47
C ASN A 20 1.94 5.81 5.73
N LEU A 21 2.02 4.49 5.63
CA LEU A 21 2.68 3.61 6.57
C LEU A 21 3.01 2.33 5.83
N SER A 22 4.30 1.97 5.82
CA SER A 22 4.78 0.68 5.34
C SER A 22 5.38 -0.09 6.50
N VAL A 23 5.15 -1.39 6.54
CA VAL A 23 5.64 -2.27 7.59
C VAL A 23 6.30 -3.50 6.98
N LEU A 24 7.49 -3.85 7.48
CA LEU A 24 8.16 -5.10 7.17
C LEU A 24 8.48 -5.82 8.48
N HIS A 25 7.83 -6.96 8.70
CA HIS A 25 8.14 -7.84 9.82
C HIS A 25 9.32 -8.76 9.46
N LEU A 26 10.33 -8.84 10.33
CA LEU A 26 11.52 -9.68 10.19
C LEU A 26 11.56 -10.71 11.34
N PRO A 27 10.94 -11.90 11.17
CA PRO A 27 10.82 -12.91 12.22
C PRO A 27 12.18 -13.37 12.77
N VAL A 28 13.17 -13.54 11.87
CA VAL A 28 14.49 -14.08 12.21
C VAL A 28 15.23 -13.21 13.23
N CYS A 29 15.11 -11.89 13.11
CA CYS A 29 15.74 -10.93 14.01
C CYS A 29 14.78 -10.44 15.11
N ASN A 30 13.51 -10.87 15.07
CA ASN A 30 12.43 -10.35 15.88
C ASN A 30 12.31 -8.81 15.83
N LEU A 31 12.44 -8.25 14.63
CA LEU A 31 12.37 -6.80 14.39
C LEU A 31 11.20 -6.46 13.49
N THR A 32 10.68 -5.25 13.67
CA THR A 32 9.73 -4.66 12.73
C THR A 32 10.33 -3.40 12.16
N HIS A 33 10.24 -3.22 10.84
CA HIS A 33 10.65 -2.00 10.17
C HIS A 33 9.43 -1.17 9.78
N PHE A 34 9.51 0.14 10.00
CA PHE A 34 8.45 1.10 9.70
C PHE A 34 8.96 2.15 8.72
N GLY A 35 8.17 2.44 7.70
CA GLY A 35 8.47 3.40 6.65
C GLY A 35 7.37 4.44 6.59
N VAL A 36 7.73 5.72 6.73
CA VAL A 36 6.78 6.84 6.76
C VAL A 36 7.32 7.98 5.91
N VAL A 37 6.48 8.52 5.02
CA VAL A 37 6.81 9.70 4.22
C VAL A 37 6.55 10.97 5.03
N HIS A 38 7.53 11.87 5.03
CA HIS A 38 7.50 13.22 5.62
C HIS A 38 7.99 14.23 4.56
N GLY A 39 7.06 14.66 3.69
CA GLY A 39 7.31 15.63 2.63
C GLY A 39 8.38 15.18 1.62
N PRO A 40 9.54 15.85 1.54
CA PRO A 40 10.61 15.48 0.60
C PRO A 40 11.50 14.33 1.11
N SER A 41 11.21 13.78 2.29
CA SER A 41 12.00 12.71 2.91
C SER A 41 11.12 11.56 3.39
N ALA A 42 11.68 10.36 3.48
CA ALA A 42 11.04 9.21 4.10
C ALA A 42 11.87 8.77 5.31
N GLN A 43 11.19 8.46 6.41
CA GLN A 43 11.80 7.95 7.63
C GLN A 43 11.65 6.44 7.65
N LEU A 44 12.78 5.74 7.86
CA LEU A 44 12.83 4.31 8.08
C LEU A 44 13.25 4.06 9.53
N LEU A 45 12.50 3.23 10.25
CA LEU A 45 12.77 2.90 11.64
C LEU A 45 12.86 1.39 11.79
N SER A 46 13.86 0.90 12.50
CA SER A 46 13.96 -0.49 12.94
C SER A 46 13.64 -0.55 14.43
N VAL A 47 12.64 -1.36 14.79
CA VAL A 47 12.05 -1.35 16.13
C VAL A 47 11.97 -2.76 16.69
N ALA A 48 12.38 -2.91 17.95
CA ALA A 48 12.25 -4.16 18.72
C ALA A 48 10.77 -4.41 19.14
N PRO A 49 10.39 -5.63 19.55
CA PRO A 49 8.98 -5.98 19.83
C PRO A 49 8.31 -5.04 20.85
N GLU A 50 9.06 -4.68 21.90
CA GLU A 50 8.71 -3.74 22.99
C GLU A 50 8.50 -2.28 22.52
N GLY A 51 8.67 -1.98 21.23
CA GLY A 51 8.52 -0.64 20.68
C GLY A 51 9.74 0.25 20.91
N VAL A 52 10.89 -0.34 21.23
CA VAL A 52 12.16 0.38 21.39
C VAL A 52 12.79 0.61 20.02
N PRO A 53 12.98 1.87 19.57
CA PRO A 53 13.67 2.16 18.31
C PRO A 53 15.16 1.78 18.44
N LEU A 54 15.65 0.98 17.49
CA LEU A 54 17.05 0.54 17.44
C LEU A 54 17.87 1.32 16.42
N ALA A 55 17.25 1.65 15.29
CA ALA A 55 17.88 2.41 14.22
C ALA A 55 16.86 3.31 13.53
N GLN A 56 17.33 4.46 13.05
CA GLN A 56 16.53 5.39 12.26
C GLN A 56 17.37 5.91 11.09
N ARG A 57 16.80 5.86 9.88
CA ARG A 57 17.40 6.38 8.66
C ARG A 57 16.42 7.35 8.00
N GLN A 58 16.94 8.39 7.37
CA GLN A 58 16.17 9.29 6.53
C GLN A 58 16.63 9.08 5.09
N LEU A 59 15.67 8.81 4.21
CA LEU A 59 15.85 8.76 2.76
C LEU A 59 15.35 10.06 2.14
N HIS A 60 16.04 10.48 1.09
CA HIS A 60 15.63 11.60 0.27
C HIS A 60 15.39 11.10 -1.15
N ALA A 61 14.35 11.61 -1.79
CA ALA A 61 14.16 11.34 -3.20
C ALA A 61 15.35 11.91 -3.99
N LYS A 62 15.75 11.20 -5.04
CA LYS A 62 16.89 11.60 -5.87
C LYS A 62 16.60 12.97 -6.48
N GLU A 63 17.52 13.90 -6.29
CA GLU A 63 17.44 15.20 -6.93
C GLU A 63 17.66 15.07 -8.44
N GLY A 64 16.82 15.77 -9.22
CA GLY A 64 16.99 15.94 -10.66
C GLY A 64 17.34 17.39 -10.98
N ALA A 65 17.64 17.69 -12.24
CA ALA A 65 17.82 19.06 -12.69
C ALA A 65 16.50 19.85 -12.49
N GLY A 66 16.45 20.73 -11.49
CA GLY A 66 15.28 21.57 -11.19
C GLY A 66 15.39 22.23 -9.80
N VAL A 67 14.62 23.28 -9.59
CA VAL A 67 14.75 24.18 -8.41
C VAL A 67 13.95 23.70 -7.19
N SER A 68 12.95 22.83 -7.37
CA SER A 68 12.10 22.33 -6.28
C SER A 68 12.53 20.96 -5.78
N SER A 69 12.50 20.78 -4.45
CA SER A 69 12.70 19.49 -3.79
C SER A 69 11.69 18.45 -4.29
N PRO A 70 12.11 17.22 -4.59
CA PRO A 70 11.20 16.16 -4.99
C PRO A 70 10.26 15.78 -3.84
N LEU A 71 8.95 15.73 -4.12
CA LEU A 71 7.97 15.21 -3.18
C LEU A 71 7.90 13.69 -3.31
N ILE A 72 8.06 13.00 -2.19
CA ILE A 72 7.87 11.56 -2.09
C ILE A 72 6.37 11.29 -1.95
N THR A 73 5.88 10.30 -2.67
CA THR A 73 4.46 9.93 -2.72
C THR A 73 4.18 8.63 -1.97
N GLN A 74 5.13 7.70 -1.93
CA GLN A 74 5.00 6.46 -1.16
C GLN A 74 6.35 5.83 -0.89
N VAL A 75 6.47 5.16 0.25
CA VAL A 75 7.55 4.21 0.55
C VAL A 75 6.94 2.87 0.92
N HIS A 76 7.45 1.77 0.37
CA HIS A 76 6.90 0.44 0.58
C HIS A 76 7.96 -0.65 0.49
N TRP A 77 7.92 -1.65 1.38
CA TRP A 77 8.76 -2.84 1.25
C TRP A 77 8.08 -3.89 0.39
N CYS A 78 8.76 -4.31 -0.67
CA CYS A 78 8.37 -5.40 -1.54
C CYS A 78 9.10 -6.68 -1.12
N ALA A 79 8.41 -7.60 -0.47
CA ALA A 79 8.95 -8.91 -0.09
C ALA A 79 8.76 -9.90 -1.25
N LEU A 80 9.81 -10.12 -2.03
CA LEU A 80 9.84 -11.07 -3.14
C LEU A 80 10.37 -12.43 -2.65
N PRO A 81 10.17 -13.54 -3.40
CA PRO A 81 10.58 -14.89 -2.98
C PRO A 81 12.05 -15.05 -2.59
N PHE A 82 12.93 -14.22 -3.16
CA PHE A 82 14.39 -14.34 -3.02
C PHE A 82 15.06 -13.13 -2.37
N ARG A 83 14.38 -11.99 -2.27
CA ARG A 83 14.93 -10.76 -1.65
C ARG A 83 13.83 -9.79 -1.26
N VAL A 84 14.15 -8.87 -0.36
CA VAL A 84 13.28 -7.75 -0.02
C VAL A 84 13.90 -6.48 -0.58
N LEU A 85 13.11 -5.67 -1.28
CA LEU A 85 13.50 -4.35 -1.76
C LEU A 85 12.64 -3.28 -1.10
N LEU A 86 13.24 -2.13 -0.82
CA LEU A 86 12.51 -0.93 -0.43
C LEU A 86 12.28 -0.06 -1.66
N VAL A 87 11.02 0.20 -1.97
CA VAL A 87 10.61 1.03 -3.11
C VAL A 87 10.17 2.40 -2.60
N LEU A 88 10.69 3.45 -3.22
CA LEU A 88 10.35 4.83 -2.95
C LEU A 88 9.87 5.46 -4.26
N THR A 89 8.66 5.99 -4.25
CA THR A 89 8.06 6.68 -5.39
C THR A 89 7.96 8.18 -5.10
N SER A 90 8.07 8.98 -6.15
CA SER A 90 8.10 10.43 -6.05
C SER A 90 7.58 11.09 -7.33
N HIS A 91 7.56 12.41 -7.35
CA HIS A 91 7.27 13.19 -8.55
C HIS A 91 8.38 13.14 -9.61
N ARG A 92 9.53 12.53 -9.29
CA ARG A 92 10.69 12.44 -10.18
C ARG A 92 10.91 11.05 -10.75
N GLY A 93 10.45 10.02 -10.06
CA GLY A 93 10.83 8.67 -10.38
C GLY A 93 10.53 7.65 -9.30
N ILE A 94 10.96 6.44 -9.62
CA ILE A 94 10.86 5.24 -8.81
C ILE A 94 12.29 4.85 -8.44
N GLN A 95 12.57 4.78 -7.14
CA GLN A 95 13.85 4.35 -6.59
C GLN A 95 13.65 3.02 -5.90
N MET A 96 14.54 2.07 -6.15
CA MET A 96 14.57 0.80 -5.42
C MET A 96 15.89 0.69 -4.67
N TYR A 97 15.81 0.32 -3.41
CA TYR A 97 16.93 0.16 -2.50
C TYR A 97 16.98 -1.26 -1.95
N GLU A 98 18.16 -1.66 -1.45
CA GLU A 98 18.22 -2.77 -0.50
C GLU A 98 17.28 -2.52 0.69
N SER A 99 16.87 -3.59 1.39
CA SER A 99 15.80 -3.54 2.39
C SER A 99 16.03 -2.55 3.53
N ASP A 100 17.28 -2.23 3.86
CA ASP A 100 17.65 -1.27 4.91
C ASP A 100 17.71 0.21 4.41
N GLY A 101 17.46 0.44 3.12
CA GLY A 101 17.54 1.74 2.48
C GLY A 101 18.96 2.28 2.30
N SER A 102 20.01 1.49 2.53
CA SER A 102 21.39 1.97 2.48
C SER A 102 21.93 2.17 1.06
N VAL A 103 21.59 1.26 0.15
CA VAL A 103 22.11 1.23 -1.23
C VAL A 103 20.95 1.26 -2.22
N MET A 104 20.95 2.27 -3.10
CA MET A 104 20.03 2.31 -4.24
C MET A 104 20.52 1.35 -5.32
N VAL A 105 19.68 0.41 -5.71
CA VAL A 105 20.01 -0.62 -6.72
C VAL A 105 19.39 -0.32 -8.08
N TYR A 106 18.34 0.49 -8.13
CA TYR A 106 17.68 0.87 -9.38
C TYR A 106 17.01 2.25 -9.29
N TRP A 107 16.94 2.93 -10.44
CA TRP A 107 16.29 4.22 -10.61
C TRP A 107 15.61 4.28 -11.97
N HIS A 108 14.32 4.60 -11.96
CA HIS A 108 13.53 4.92 -13.13
C HIS A 108 13.05 6.36 -13.06
N ALA A 109 13.52 7.21 -13.96
CA ALA A 109 13.08 8.61 -14.03
C ALA A 109 11.71 8.70 -14.70
N LEU A 110 10.86 9.62 -14.22
CA LEU A 110 9.65 9.99 -14.95
C LEU A 110 10.01 11.08 -15.96
N ASP A 111 9.90 10.75 -17.24
CA ASP A 111 10.25 11.68 -18.31
C ASP A 111 9.16 12.76 -18.49
N SER A 112 9.57 14.02 -18.44
CA SER A 112 8.69 15.19 -18.60
C SER A 112 8.43 15.57 -20.06
N ARG A 113 8.96 14.82 -21.03
CA ARG A 113 9.03 15.26 -22.43
C ARG A 113 7.65 15.33 -23.09
N ASP A 114 6.70 14.53 -22.60
CA ASP A 114 5.33 14.45 -23.16
C ASP A 114 4.25 14.98 -22.21
N ALA A 115 4.61 15.41 -20.99
CA ALA A 115 3.65 15.92 -20.01
C ALA A 115 3.38 17.40 -20.25
N SER A 116 2.10 17.79 -20.28
CA SER A 116 1.74 19.20 -20.25
C SER A 116 2.28 19.84 -18.95
N PRO A 117 2.76 21.10 -18.98
CA PRO A 117 3.32 21.77 -17.80
C PRO A 117 2.32 21.94 -16.63
N VAL A 118 1.06 21.56 -16.82
CA VAL A 118 -0.03 21.64 -15.83
C VAL A 118 -0.21 20.32 -15.07
N GLN A 119 0.27 19.19 -15.59
CA GLN A 119 0.10 17.88 -14.94
C GLN A 119 1.29 17.54 -14.04
N ALA A 120 1.00 17.32 -12.75
CA ALA A 120 1.97 16.77 -11.83
C ALA A 120 2.27 15.31 -12.21
N MET A 121 3.51 15.03 -12.59
CA MET A 121 3.97 13.66 -12.78
C MET A 121 4.29 13.04 -11.43
N PHE A 122 3.81 11.83 -11.20
CA PHE A 122 4.17 11.05 -10.02
C PHE A 122 3.97 9.55 -10.26
N ALA A 123 4.59 8.76 -9.40
CA ALA A 123 4.32 7.34 -9.24
C ALA A 123 3.75 7.09 -7.84
N ARG A 124 2.82 6.15 -7.69
CA ARG A 124 2.29 5.68 -6.40
C ARG A 124 1.52 4.38 -6.62
N GLY A 125 1.17 3.69 -5.53
CA GLY A 125 0.64 2.33 -5.58
C GLY A 125 1.79 1.38 -5.89
N ILE A 126 2.19 0.58 -4.90
CA ILE A 126 3.35 -0.30 -4.98
C ILE A 126 2.92 -1.67 -4.48
N ALA A 127 3.14 -2.71 -5.27
CA ALA A 127 2.93 -4.09 -4.85
C ALA A 127 3.97 -5.02 -5.45
N SER A 128 4.25 -6.14 -4.79
CA SER A 128 5.11 -7.21 -5.30
C SER A 128 4.32 -8.47 -5.59
N CYS A 129 4.38 -8.95 -6.83
CA CYS A 129 3.71 -10.17 -7.26
C CYS A 129 4.71 -11.14 -7.89
N GLY A 130 4.92 -12.29 -7.27
CA GLY A 130 5.97 -13.22 -7.68
C GLY A 130 7.35 -12.54 -7.64
N HIS A 131 8.03 -12.48 -8.78
CA HIS A 131 9.32 -11.81 -8.92
C HIS A 131 9.21 -10.39 -9.49
N PHE A 132 7.99 -9.86 -9.63
CA PHE A 132 7.73 -8.53 -10.17
C PHE A 132 7.44 -7.51 -9.06
N ILE A 133 7.81 -6.26 -9.33
CA ILE A 133 7.29 -5.10 -8.61
C ILE A 133 6.43 -4.28 -9.57
N CYS A 134 5.19 -4.02 -9.19
CA CYS A 134 4.25 -3.18 -9.93
C CYS A 134 4.21 -1.79 -9.29
N VAL A 135 4.28 -0.75 -10.11
CA VAL A 135 4.17 0.64 -9.65
C VAL A 135 3.18 1.42 -10.52
N GLY A 136 2.21 2.07 -9.88
CA GLY A 136 1.20 2.88 -10.54
C GLY A 136 1.71 4.26 -10.95
N MET A 137 1.17 4.78 -12.04
CA MET A 137 1.57 6.06 -12.63
C MET A 137 0.42 7.07 -12.64
N TRP A 138 0.78 8.34 -12.63
CA TRP A 138 -0.16 9.46 -12.78
C TRP A 138 -1.02 9.38 -14.06
N SER A 139 -0.49 8.76 -15.11
CA SER A 139 -1.13 8.59 -16.43
C SER A 139 -2.13 7.43 -16.49
N GLY A 140 -2.33 6.69 -15.41
CA GLY A 140 -3.17 5.48 -15.38
C GLY A 140 -2.47 4.20 -15.86
N ARG A 141 -1.17 4.32 -16.16
CA ARG A 141 -0.30 3.19 -16.49
C ARG A 141 0.19 2.50 -15.23
N VAL A 142 0.53 1.22 -15.35
CA VAL A 142 1.24 0.47 -14.30
C VAL A 142 2.52 -0.07 -14.89
N LEU A 143 3.65 0.33 -14.31
CA LEU A 143 4.97 -0.16 -14.68
C LEU A 143 5.26 -1.46 -13.93
N VAL A 144 5.68 -2.50 -14.66
CA VAL A 144 6.01 -3.81 -14.10
C VAL A 144 7.51 -4.03 -14.25
N PHE A 145 8.21 -4.16 -13.13
CA PHE A 145 9.66 -4.39 -13.10
C PHE A 145 9.95 -5.86 -12.77
N ASP A 146 10.75 -6.51 -13.62
CA ASP A 146 11.32 -7.82 -13.33
C ASP A 146 12.51 -7.65 -12.37
N ILE A 147 12.42 -8.31 -11.22
CA ILE A 147 13.44 -8.24 -10.18
C ILE A 147 14.26 -9.53 -10.18
N PRO A 148 15.58 -9.46 -10.44
CA PRO A 148 16.42 -10.64 -10.39
C PRO A 148 16.64 -11.11 -8.94
N ALA A 149 16.94 -12.41 -8.80
CA ALA A 149 17.26 -13.01 -7.51
C ALA A 149 18.40 -12.29 -6.77
N LYS A 150 19.40 -11.81 -7.52
CA LYS A 150 20.56 -11.09 -7.02
C LYS A 150 21.02 -10.04 -8.04
N GLY A 151 21.75 -9.04 -7.55
CA GLY A 151 22.36 -8.00 -8.38
C GLY A 151 21.42 -6.85 -8.74
N PRO A 152 21.92 -5.88 -9.52
CA PRO A 152 21.20 -4.64 -9.84
C PRO A 152 20.45 -4.67 -11.19
N ASN A 153 20.38 -5.82 -11.86
CA ASN A 153 19.82 -5.96 -13.21
C ASN A 153 18.28 -5.95 -13.21
N ILE A 154 17.67 -4.98 -12.54
CA ILE A 154 16.23 -4.73 -12.57
C ILE A 154 15.87 -4.12 -13.92
N VAL A 155 14.86 -4.66 -14.58
CA VAL A 155 14.42 -4.20 -15.90
C VAL A 155 12.93 -3.89 -15.90
N LEU A 156 12.52 -2.87 -16.66
CA LEU A 156 11.10 -2.63 -16.95
C LEU A 156 10.65 -3.71 -17.94
N SER A 157 9.77 -4.60 -17.48
CA SER A 157 9.26 -5.74 -18.26
C SER A 157 8.06 -5.33 -19.12
N GLU A 158 7.07 -4.68 -18.50
CA GLU A 158 5.81 -4.31 -19.16
C GLU A 158 5.28 -2.96 -18.67
N GLU A 159 4.47 -2.32 -19.50
CA GLU A 159 3.65 -1.16 -19.15
C GLU A 159 2.17 -1.48 -19.39
N LEU A 160 1.40 -1.62 -18.32
CA LEU A 160 0.00 -2.03 -18.38
C LEU A 160 -0.91 -0.82 -18.61
N ALA A 161 -1.78 -0.94 -19.61
CA ALA A 161 -2.76 0.07 -20.00
C ALA A 161 -4.13 -0.22 -19.40
N GLY A 162 -4.26 -0.01 -18.09
CA GLY A 162 -5.50 -0.27 -17.35
C GLY A 162 -6.39 0.96 -17.24
N HIS A 163 -5.86 2.05 -16.70
CA HIS A 163 -6.72 3.07 -16.10
C HIS A 163 -6.86 4.33 -16.95
N PRO A 164 -8.06 4.95 -16.98
CA PRO A 164 -8.27 6.25 -17.61
C PRO A 164 -7.77 7.42 -16.74
N THR A 165 -7.51 7.18 -15.46
CA THR A 165 -7.09 8.20 -14.47
C THR A 165 -5.91 7.69 -13.65
N SER A 166 -5.35 8.54 -12.80
CA SER A 166 -4.15 8.21 -12.04
C SER A 166 -4.34 6.98 -11.14
N VAL A 167 -3.36 6.09 -11.15
CA VAL A 167 -3.38 4.92 -10.26
C VAL A 167 -3.22 5.41 -8.82
N THR A 168 -4.06 4.93 -7.92
CA THR A 168 -4.10 5.32 -6.49
C THR A 168 -3.37 4.31 -5.63
N ASP A 169 -3.61 3.02 -5.85
CA ASP A 169 -3.07 1.93 -5.07
C ASP A 169 -3.01 0.63 -5.87
N ILE A 170 -2.15 -0.29 -5.43
CA ILE A 170 -2.01 -1.63 -6.00
C ILE A 170 -1.87 -2.61 -4.84
N ALA A 171 -2.60 -3.72 -4.92
CA ALA A 171 -2.41 -4.84 -4.02
C ALA A 171 -2.20 -6.14 -4.79
N SER A 172 -1.52 -7.06 -4.14
CA SER A 172 -1.27 -8.39 -4.67
C SER A 172 -1.45 -9.43 -3.57
N GLU A 173 -1.95 -10.59 -3.96
CA GLU A 173 -2.00 -11.77 -3.10
C GLU A 173 -0.85 -12.70 -3.52
N PRO A 174 -0.08 -13.28 -2.59
CA PRO A 174 0.89 -14.30 -2.96
C PRO A 174 0.15 -15.45 -3.63
N ALA A 175 0.61 -15.87 -4.82
CA ALA A 175 0.02 -16.97 -5.56
C ALA A 175 0.04 -18.25 -4.71
N GLN A 176 -1.06 -18.53 -4.00
CA GLN A 176 -1.30 -19.82 -3.38
C GLN A 176 -1.85 -20.77 -4.46
N GLU A 177 -1.43 -22.03 -4.34
CA GLU A 177 -1.59 -23.15 -5.28
C GLU A 177 -2.84 -23.11 -6.20
N GLN A 178 -2.59 -23.44 -7.47
CA GLN A 178 -3.47 -23.88 -8.57
C GLN A 178 -4.81 -23.19 -8.89
N ASP A 179 -5.40 -22.34 -8.05
CA ASP A 179 -6.78 -21.87 -8.23
C ASP A 179 -6.97 -20.34 -8.13
N CYS A 180 -5.89 -19.58 -7.88
CA CYS A 180 -5.96 -18.12 -7.86
C CYS A 180 -6.07 -17.58 -9.30
N MET A 181 -7.31 -17.34 -9.73
CA MET A 181 -7.56 -16.73 -11.04
C MET A 181 -6.96 -15.33 -11.14
N ALA A 182 -6.91 -14.53 -10.08
CA ALA A 182 -6.33 -13.19 -10.08
C ALA A 182 -5.37 -13.04 -8.88
N ASP A 183 -4.26 -12.33 -9.08
CA ASP A 183 -3.22 -12.15 -8.07
C ASP A 183 -2.81 -10.69 -7.88
N VAL A 184 -3.23 -9.78 -8.77
CA VAL A 184 -2.98 -8.34 -8.66
C VAL A 184 -4.27 -7.56 -8.91
N VAL A 185 -4.50 -6.53 -8.10
CA VAL A 185 -5.57 -5.55 -8.29
C VAL A 185 -5.00 -4.14 -8.23
N THR A 186 -5.42 -3.30 -9.16
CA THR A 186 -4.99 -1.90 -9.27
C THR A 186 -6.22 -1.00 -9.22
N ALA A 187 -6.10 0.15 -8.55
CA ALA A 187 -7.18 1.11 -8.35
C ALA A 187 -6.81 2.49 -8.91
N ASP A 188 -7.82 3.32 -9.21
CA ASP A 188 -7.58 4.70 -9.67
C ASP A 188 -8.51 5.76 -9.04
N ASP A 189 -8.23 7.02 -9.40
CA ASP A 189 -8.99 8.20 -8.93
C ASP A 189 -10.44 8.25 -9.42
N SER A 190 -10.80 7.51 -10.47
CA SER A 190 -12.20 7.36 -10.90
C SER A 190 -12.97 6.31 -10.07
N GLY A 191 -12.24 5.52 -9.29
CA GLY A 191 -12.74 4.39 -8.52
C GLY A 191 -12.76 3.07 -9.29
N LEU A 192 -12.22 3.04 -10.52
CA LEU A 192 -12.14 1.84 -11.35
C LEU A 192 -11.08 0.90 -10.78
N LEU A 193 -11.42 -0.38 -10.70
CA LEU A 193 -10.47 -1.44 -10.38
C LEU A 193 -10.14 -2.22 -11.66
N CYS A 194 -8.87 -2.52 -11.87
CA CYS A 194 -8.45 -3.51 -12.84
C CYS A 194 -7.88 -4.72 -12.11
N VAL A 195 -8.37 -5.90 -12.46
CA VAL A 195 -7.97 -7.18 -11.89
C VAL A 195 -7.09 -7.90 -12.90
N TRP A 196 -5.91 -8.34 -12.46
CA TRP A 196 -4.89 -8.92 -13.32
C TRP A 196 -4.46 -10.30 -12.83
N ARG A 197 -3.90 -11.07 -13.77
CA ARG A 197 -3.11 -12.27 -13.50
C ARG A 197 -1.68 -12.02 -13.93
N SER A 198 -0.73 -12.18 -13.00
CA SER A 198 0.69 -12.19 -13.30
C SER A 198 1.09 -13.49 -14.00
N GLY A 199 2.15 -13.41 -14.78
CA GLY A 199 2.66 -14.51 -15.59
C GLY A 199 3.82 -14.03 -16.46
N PRO A 200 4.17 -14.75 -17.53
CA PRO A 200 5.12 -14.24 -18.53
C PRO A 200 4.68 -12.92 -19.16
N GLU A 201 3.36 -12.73 -19.27
CA GLU A 201 2.72 -11.46 -19.61
C GLU A 201 1.55 -11.23 -18.65
N PHE A 202 1.37 -10.01 -18.19
CA PHE A 202 0.24 -9.67 -17.32
C PHE A 202 -1.06 -9.65 -18.12
N LYS A 203 -2.06 -10.40 -17.65
CA LYS A 203 -3.37 -10.48 -18.31
C LYS A 203 -4.42 -9.74 -17.50
N LEU A 204 -5.05 -8.76 -18.12
CA LEU A 204 -6.25 -8.11 -17.58
C LEU A 204 -7.42 -9.10 -17.64
N LEU A 205 -8.02 -9.39 -16.49
CA LEU A 205 -9.13 -10.33 -16.37
C LEU A 205 -10.48 -9.62 -16.29
N THR A 206 -10.56 -8.57 -15.49
CA THR A 206 -11.82 -7.90 -15.20
C THR A 206 -11.59 -6.42 -14.91
N ARG A 207 -12.56 -5.60 -15.32
CA ARG A 207 -12.64 -4.17 -15.01
C ARG A 207 -13.89 -3.96 -14.17
N ILE A 208 -13.72 -3.45 -12.95
CA ILE A 208 -14.82 -3.22 -12.03
C ILE A 208 -15.05 -1.70 -11.99
N PRO A 209 -16.12 -1.18 -12.62
CA PRO A 209 -16.32 0.25 -12.75
C PRO A 209 -16.47 0.92 -11.40
N GLY A 210 -15.77 2.05 -11.24
CA GLY A 210 -15.97 2.97 -10.13
C GLY A 210 -17.28 3.73 -10.26
N PHE A 211 -17.75 4.27 -9.14
CA PHE A 211 -18.98 5.06 -9.08
C PHE A 211 -18.68 6.57 -9.04
N GLY A 212 -17.59 7.00 -9.68
CA GLY A 212 -17.15 8.39 -9.68
C GLY A 212 -16.56 8.88 -8.36
N VAL A 213 -16.16 7.96 -7.48
CA VAL A 213 -15.51 8.24 -6.20
C VAL A 213 -14.13 7.58 -6.23
N PRO A 214 -13.03 8.31 -5.90
CA PRO A 214 -11.69 7.74 -5.86
C PRO A 214 -11.62 6.51 -4.97
N CYS A 215 -10.99 5.44 -5.47
CA CYS A 215 -10.61 4.29 -4.65
C CYS A 215 -9.22 4.57 -4.09
N THR A 216 -9.12 4.91 -2.81
CA THR A 216 -7.89 5.42 -2.19
C THR A 216 -6.94 4.32 -1.73
N SER A 217 -7.47 3.13 -1.43
CA SER A 217 -6.68 1.94 -1.09
C SER A 217 -7.41 0.66 -1.47
N VAL A 218 -6.65 -0.38 -1.84
CA VAL A 218 -7.19 -1.67 -2.26
C VAL A 218 -6.40 -2.81 -1.61
N GLN A 219 -7.06 -3.94 -1.35
CA GLN A 219 -6.46 -5.19 -0.88
C GLN A 219 -7.07 -6.37 -1.63
N LEU A 220 -6.32 -7.49 -1.74
CA LEU A 220 -6.78 -8.71 -2.39
C LEU A 220 -6.80 -9.86 -1.38
N TRP A 221 -7.94 -10.54 -1.26
CA TRP A 221 -8.17 -11.63 -0.30
C TRP A 221 -8.94 -12.76 -0.96
N LYS A 222 -8.29 -13.88 -1.28
CA LYS A 222 -8.93 -15.13 -1.75
C LYS A 222 -9.91 -14.92 -2.90
N GLY A 223 -9.49 -14.15 -3.90
CA GLY A 223 -10.31 -13.77 -5.05
C GLY A 223 -11.38 -12.71 -4.78
N ILE A 224 -11.26 -11.97 -3.67
CA ILE A 224 -12.09 -10.80 -3.34
C ILE A 224 -11.21 -9.55 -3.33
N ALA A 225 -11.57 -8.53 -4.09
CA ALA A 225 -10.96 -7.21 -4.00
C ALA A 225 -11.70 -6.38 -2.96
N ALA A 226 -11.01 -6.00 -1.88
CA ALA A 226 -11.49 -5.04 -0.89
C ALA A 226 -11.04 -3.63 -1.29
N ALA A 227 -11.97 -2.74 -1.60
CA ALA A 227 -11.70 -1.40 -2.08
C ALA A 227 -12.25 -0.35 -1.10
N GLY A 228 -11.39 0.57 -0.68
CA GLY A 228 -11.70 1.69 0.20
C GLY A 228 -11.86 2.96 -0.63
N TYR A 229 -12.96 3.69 -0.40
CA TYR A 229 -13.32 4.84 -1.21
C TYR A 229 -13.27 6.16 -0.44
N GLY A 230 -13.13 7.27 -1.18
CA GLY A 230 -13.12 8.62 -0.65
C GLY A 230 -14.42 9.08 0.04
N ASN A 231 -15.51 8.30 -0.08
CA ASN A 231 -16.78 8.53 0.62
C ASN A 231 -16.92 7.73 1.92
N GLY A 232 -15.84 7.08 2.39
CA GLY A 232 -15.84 6.30 3.63
C GLY A 232 -16.38 4.88 3.50
N GLN A 233 -16.69 4.43 2.28
CA GLN A 233 -17.19 3.08 2.04
C GLN A 233 -16.06 2.08 1.78
N VAL A 234 -16.16 0.90 2.40
CA VAL A 234 -15.43 -0.30 1.98
C VAL A 234 -16.36 -1.15 1.13
N ARG A 235 -15.89 -1.62 -0.02
CA ARG A 235 -16.66 -2.53 -0.89
C ARG A 235 -15.83 -3.76 -1.21
N LEU A 236 -16.49 -4.93 -1.17
CA LEU A 236 -15.89 -6.21 -1.50
C LEU A 236 -16.46 -6.71 -2.82
N TYR A 237 -15.59 -6.90 -3.81
CA TYR A 237 -15.95 -7.38 -5.13
C TYR A 237 -15.35 -8.75 -5.41
N GLU A 238 -16.12 -9.62 -6.06
CA GLU A 238 -15.57 -10.83 -6.65
C GLU A 238 -14.64 -10.47 -7.81
N THR A 239 -13.40 -10.97 -7.81
CA THR A 239 -12.44 -10.58 -8.86
C THR A 239 -12.69 -11.26 -10.20
N SER A 240 -13.37 -12.41 -10.22
CA SER A 240 -13.69 -13.16 -11.43
C SER A 240 -14.85 -12.56 -12.23
N THR A 241 -15.85 -11.99 -11.55
CA THR A 241 -17.07 -11.47 -12.16
C THR A 241 -17.20 -9.96 -12.05
N GLY A 242 -16.49 -9.33 -11.12
CA GLY A 242 -16.67 -7.93 -10.74
C GLY A 242 -17.93 -7.67 -9.92
N ALA A 243 -18.64 -8.72 -9.46
CA ALA A 243 -19.86 -8.57 -8.68
C ALA A 243 -19.57 -7.98 -7.30
N LEU A 244 -20.37 -7.00 -6.89
CA LEU A 244 -20.33 -6.45 -5.53
C LEU A 244 -21.00 -7.43 -4.56
N HIS A 245 -20.24 -7.93 -3.59
CA HIS A 245 -20.77 -8.79 -2.53
C HIS A 245 -21.18 -8.00 -1.29
N VAL A 246 -20.35 -7.06 -0.86
CA VAL A 246 -20.54 -6.33 0.41
C VAL A 246 -20.23 -4.86 0.22
N GLN A 247 -21.07 -4.01 0.79
CA GLN A 247 -20.82 -2.58 0.93
C GLN A 247 -20.96 -2.19 2.41
N ILE A 248 -19.93 -1.58 2.96
CA ILE A 248 -19.85 -1.16 4.35
C ILE A 248 -19.70 0.37 4.38
N ASN A 249 -20.58 1.06 5.09
CA ASN A 249 -20.37 2.48 5.43
C ASN A 249 -19.46 2.54 6.65
N ALA A 250 -18.17 2.25 6.42
CA ALA A 250 -17.19 2.04 7.49
C ALA A 250 -16.80 3.34 8.19
N HIS A 251 -16.73 4.45 7.44
CA HIS A 251 -16.18 5.71 7.91
C HIS A 251 -17.03 6.91 7.48
N ALA A 252 -16.95 8.00 8.24
CA ALA A 252 -17.63 9.26 7.96
C ALA A 252 -16.84 10.16 6.98
N ARG A 253 -15.57 9.83 6.73
CA ARG A 253 -14.66 10.54 5.81
C ARG A 253 -13.91 9.56 4.91
N ALA A 254 -13.10 10.11 4.00
CA ALA A 254 -12.28 9.33 3.08
C ALA A 254 -11.42 8.29 3.81
N ILE A 255 -11.52 7.04 3.35
CA ILE A 255 -10.58 5.99 3.75
C ILE A 255 -9.21 6.39 3.24
N CYS A 256 -8.19 6.29 4.09
CA CYS A 256 -6.82 6.62 3.75
C CYS A 256 -5.92 5.39 3.70
N ALA A 257 -6.30 4.28 4.34
CA ALA A 257 -5.55 3.03 4.30
C ALA A 257 -6.45 1.80 4.46
N LEU A 258 -6.17 0.78 3.67
CA LEU A 258 -6.59 -0.60 3.91
C LEU A 258 -5.34 -1.47 4.07
N ASP A 259 -5.41 -2.43 4.98
CA ASP A 259 -4.38 -3.46 5.12
C ASP A 259 -5.01 -4.81 5.42
N LEU A 260 -4.33 -5.87 5.00
CA LEU A 260 -4.86 -7.22 5.12
C LEU A 260 -3.83 -8.14 5.79
N ALA A 261 -4.26 -8.76 6.89
CA ALA A 261 -3.58 -9.89 7.50
C ALA A 261 -4.62 -11.04 7.60
N PRO A 262 -4.87 -11.75 8.71
CA PRO A 262 -6.03 -12.65 8.75
C PRO A 262 -7.37 -11.89 8.75
N GLU A 263 -7.35 -10.61 9.12
CA GLU A 263 -8.48 -9.69 9.12
C GLU A 263 -8.17 -8.48 8.23
N LEU A 264 -9.22 -7.76 7.83
CA LEU A 264 -9.12 -6.51 7.08
C LEU A 264 -9.09 -5.33 8.06
N LEU A 265 -8.12 -4.45 7.89
CA LEU A 265 -8.05 -3.17 8.58
C LEU A 265 -8.54 -2.06 7.64
N SER A 266 -9.34 -1.13 8.16
CA SER A 266 -9.66 0.14 7.48
C SER A 266 -9.37 1.32 8.40
N ALA A 267 -8.79 2.38 7.83
CA ALA A 267 -8.55 3.63 8.55
C ALA A 267 -8.89 4.83 7.66
N ALA A 268 -9.36 5.91 8.28
CA ALA A 268 -9.84 7.09 7.56
C ALA A 268 -9.48 8.40 8.25
N GLU A 269 -9.66 9.50 7.51
CA GLU A 269 -9.49 10.86 8.01
C GLU A 269 -10.45 11.24 9.14
N ASP A 270 -11.42 10.38 9.46
CA ASP A 270 -12.37 10.57 10.56
C ASP A 270 -11.82 10.16 11.92
N THR A 271 -10.52 9.87 12.04
CA THR A 271 -9.82 9.51 13.28
C THR A 271 -9.97 8.05 13.69
N PHE A 272 -10.82 7.26 12.99
CA PHE A 272 -11.11 5.88 13.36
C PHE A 272 -10.29 4.86 12.57
N VAL A 273 -9.99 3.75 13.26
CA VAL A 273 -9.49 2.52 12.67
C VAL A 273 -10.45 1.39 13.03
N HIS A 274 -10.83 0.58 12.04
CA HIS A 274 -11.71 -0.57 12.21
C HIS A 274 -11.03 -1.86 11.74
N ILE A 275 -11.32 -2.94 12.46
CA ILE A 275 -10.88 -4.30 12.11
C ILE A 275 -12.11 -5.13 11.77
N TRP A 276 -12.05 -5.81 10.63
CA TRP A 276 -13.13 -6.57 10.06
C TRP A 276 -12.68 -7.99 9.77
N LYS A 277 -13.41 -8.98 10.27
CA LYS A 277 -13.18 -10.37 9.92
C LYS A 277 -13.92 -10.68 8.62
N LEU A 278 -13.18 -11.15 7.63
CA LEU A 278 -13.71 -11.61 6.36
C LEU A 278 -13.89 -13.13 6.40
N SER A 279 -15.03 -13.62 5.94
CA SER A 279 -15.27 -15.05 5.79
C SER A 279 -16.02 -15.36 4.50
N LYS A 280 -15.67 -16.48 3.86
CA LYS A 280 -16.25 -16.91 2.59
C LYS A 280 -16.95 -18.22 2.83
N ARG A 281 -18.27 -18.26 2.60
CA ARG A 281 -19.03 -19.51 2.68
C ARG A 281 -18.82 -20.31 1.41
N THR A 282 -18.16 -21.45 1.52
CA THR A 282 -17.87 -22.37 0.41
C THR A 282 -19.13 -22.85 -0.31
N GLU A 283 -20.25 -22.98 0.40
CA GLU A 283 -21.51 -23.51 -0.16
C GLU A 283 -22.29 -22.49 -1.00
N SER A 284 -22.24 -21.20 -0.64
CA SER A 284 -23.01 -20.14 -1.31
C SER A 284 -22.17 -19.15 -2.10
N GLY A 285 -20.84 -19.21 -1.98
CA GLY A 285 -19.92 -18.21 -2.54
C GLY A 285 -20.04 -16.83 -1.88
N CYS A 286 -20.92 -16.67 -0.88
CA CYS A 286 -21.18 -15.40 -0.23
C CYS A 286 -20.01 -15.01 0.69
N THR A 287 -19.63 -13.74 0.62
CA THR A 287 -18.66 -13.13 1.54
C THR A 287 -19.40 -12.47 2.68
N GLU A 288 -19.08 -12.85 3.91
CA GLU A 288 -19.61 -12.24 5.13
C GLU A 288 -18.52 -11.41 5.81
N VAL A 289 -18.94 -10.32 6.45
CA VAL A 289 -18.07 -9.40 7.17
C VAL A 289 -18.60 -9.19 8.57
N GLU A 290 -17.71 -9.33 9.54
CA GLU A 290 -17.98 -9.10 10.96
C GLU A 290 -17.08 -7.95 11.45
N HIS A 291 -17.65 -7.00 12.20
CA HIS A 291 -16.86 -5.94 12.85
C HIS A 291 -16.27 -6.46 14.16
N CYS A 292 -14.94 -6.49 14.26
CA CYS A 292 -14.23 -7.09 15.39
C CYS A 292 -13.75 -6.06 16.41
N HIS A 293 -13.24 -4.91 15.93
CA HIS A 293 -12.68 -3.87 16.78
C HIS A 293 -12.82 -2.49 16.13
N GLY A 294 -12.99 -1.47 16.96
CA GLY A 294 -12.91 -0.07 16.56
C GLY A 294 -12.03 0.71 17.53
N GLU A 295 -11.07 1.45 16.99
CA GLU A 295 -10.17 2.29 17.75
C GLU A 295 -10.33 3.75 17.31
N CYS A 296 -10.47 4.65 18.28
CA CYS A 296 -10.47 6.08 18.05
C CYS A 296 -9.08 6.62 18.36
N VAL A 297 -8.42 7.23 17.38
CA VAL A 297 -7.15 7.93 17.57
C VAL A 297 -7.46 9.42 17.65
N PRO A 298 -7.71 10.00 18.84
CA PRO A 298 -8.24 11.35 18.95
C PRO A 298 -7.29 12.40 18.36
N ASP A 299 -7.87 13.52 17.90
CA ASP A 299 -7.17 14.71 17.41
C ASP A 299 -6.14 14.43 16.30
N THR A 300 -6.37 13.38 15.51
CA THR A 300 -5.41 12.90 14.50
C THR A 300 -6.10 12.64 13.18
N GLN A 301 -5.70 13.35 12.12
CA GLN A 301 -6.06 12.95 10.75
C GLN A 301 -5.19 11.75 10.35
N VAL A 302 -5.75 10.54 10.44
CA VAL A 302 -5.03 9.31 10.08
C VAL A 302 -4.63 9.35 8.61
N CYS A 303 -3.40 8.94 8.32
CA CYS A 303 -2.82 8.91 6.98
C CYS A 303 -2.40 7.50 6.55
N GLY A 304 -2.05 6.64 7.52
CA GLY A 304 -1.63 5.28 7.27
C GLY A 304 -1.98 4.39 8.45
N ALA A 305 -2.36 3.15 8.16
CA ALA A 305 -2.56 2.12 9.16
C ALA A 305 -2.24 0.76 8.55
N ARG A 306 -1.53 -0.10 9.29
CA ARG A 306 -1.13 -1.45 8.87
C ARG A 306 -0.98 -2.39 10.04
N PHE A 307 -1.23 -3.67 9.81
CA PHE A 307 -0.79 -4.73 10.72
C PHE A 307 0.73 -4.76 10.80
N CYS A 308 1.24 -5.06 11.99
CA CYS A 308 2.68 -5.12 12.25
C CYS A 308 3.25 -6.53 12.10
N ASP A 309 2.38 -7.53 12.01
CA ASP A 309 2.73 -8.93 11.93
C ASP A 309 1.72 -9.70 11.07
N PRO A 310 2.12 -10.82 10.45
CA PRO A 310 1.23 -11.62 9.60
C PRO A 310 0.06 -12.28 10.34
N SER A 311 0.11 -12.37 11.68
CA SER A 311 -0.98 -12.94 12.48
C SER A 311 -2.06 -11.92 12.83
N GLY A 312 -1.87 -10.65 12.47
CA GLY A 312 -2.79 -9.57 12.78
C GLY A 312 -2.89 -9.26 14.28
N SER A 313 -1.94 -9.73 15.09
CA SER A 313 -1.97 -9.55 16.54
C SER A 313 -1.67 -8.12 16.97
N SER A 314 -1.09 -7.31 16.08
CA SER A 314 -0.81 -5.91 16.32
C SER A 314 -0.94 -5.08 15.06
N PHE A 315 -1.29 -3.80 15.23
CA PHE A 315 -1.33 -2.82 14.15
C PHE A 315 -0.73 -1.49 14.59
N ALA A 316 -0.36 -0.69 13.60
CA ALA A 316 0.21 0.63 13.78
C ALA A 316 -0.53 1.68 12.96
N VAL A 317 -0.49 2.92 13.42
CA VAL A 317 -1.18 4.06 12.82
C VAL A 317 -0.26 5.27 12.77
N THR A 318 -0.31 5.99 11.66
CA THR A 318 0.33 7.30 11.45
C THR A 318 -0.72 8.36 11.14
N GLY A 319 -0.44 9.60 11.51
CA GLY A 319 -1.32 10.72 11.24
C GLY A 319 -0.59 11.99 10.84
N TYR A 320 -1.32 12.89 10.21
CA TYR A 320 -0.85 14.25 9.91
C TYR A 320 -0.78 15.04 11.22
N ASP A 321 0.24 15.91 11.31
CA ASP A 321 0.71 16.57 12.53
C ASP A 321 1.00 15.66 13.74
N LEU A 322 1.19 14.35 13.52
CA LEU A 322 1.56 13.38 14.55
C LEU A 322 3.01 12.89 14.34
N ALA A 323 3.93 13.34 15.21
CA ALA A 323 5.34 12.98 15.17
C ALA A 323 5.65 11.64 15.88
N GLU A 324 4.72 10.68 15.81
CA GLU A 324 4.90 9.33 16.34
C GLU A 324 4.07 8.30 15.54
N ILE A 325 4.49 7.04 15.59
CA ILE A 325 3.69 5.90 15.15
C ILE A 325 2.99 5.34 16.39
N LEU A 326 1.67 5.32 16.37
CA LEU A 326 0.88 4.68 17.41
C LEU A 326 0.83 3.18 17.16
N ARG A 327 0.92 2.38 18.21
CA ARG A 327 0.88 0.92 18.14
C ARG A 327 -0.22 0.38 19.03
N PHE A 328 -0.83 -0.70 18.57
CA PHE A 328 -1.88 -1.40 19.28
C PHE A 328 -1.63 -2.91 19.16
N SER A 329 -1.83 -3.67 20.24
CA SER A 329 -1.75 -5.15 20.20
C SER A 329 -2.95 -5.79 20.87
N SER A 330 -3.39 -6.94 20.35
CA SER A 330 -4.21 -7.87 21.11
C SER A 330 -3.33 -8.54 22.17
N GLU A 331 -3.89 -8.74 23.36
CA GLU A 331 -3.25 -9.59 24.39
C GLU A 331 -3.10 -11.04 23.93
#